data_AF-G9KSW5-F1
#
_entry.id   AF-G9KSW5-F1
#
_cell.length_a   1.000
_cell.length_b   1.000
_cell.length_c   1.000
_cell.angle_alpha   90.00
_cell.angle_beta   90.00
_cell.angle_gamma   90.00
#
_symmetry.space_group_name_H-M   'P 1'
#
loop_
_entity.id
_entity.type
_entity.pdbx_description
1 polymer ?
#
loop_
_entity_poly.entity_id
_entity_poly.type
_entity_poly.pdbx_seq_one_letter_code
_entity_poly.pdbx_strand_id
1 'polypeptide(L)'
;VIDATKKALQQKISQAFEKLCLLQEVRQQLSSDHRDKMETLDIDRGCLSLNLKSPNISLKVNPTRVPDGSSTLQQWDDFSQFNKSRAEAEMKGAVELREAMALTIA
;
A
#
# COMPACT_ATOMS: atom_id res chain seq x y z
N VAL A 1 41.38 -3.12 14.48
CA VAL A 1 40.74 -1.95 13.84
C VAL A 1 40.05 -2.36 12.53
N ILE A 2 40.78 -2.91 11.55
CA ILE A 2 40.22 -3.31 10.24
C ILE A 2 39.03 -4.27 10.35
N ASP A 3 39.11 -5.33 11.17
CA ASP A 3 38.00 -6.29 11.31
C ASP A 3 36.75 -5.68 11.95
N ALA A 4 36.93 -4.75 12.89
CA ALA A 4 35.82 -4.03 13.52
C ALA A 4 35.10 -3.14 12.49
N THR A 5 35.86 -2.40 11.68
CA THR A 5 35.33 -1.58 10.59
C THR A 5 34.62 -2.43 9.54
N LYS A 6 35.20 -3.57 9.14
CA LYS A 6 34.59 -4.51 8.19
C LYS A 6 33.25 -5.05 8.71
N LYS A 7 33.20 -5.43 9.99
CA LYS A 7 31.97 -5.91 10.63
C LYS A 7 30.88 -4.83 10.66
N ALA A 8 31.25 -3.58 11.00
CA ALA A 8 30.32 -2.46 11.00
C ALA A 8 29.74 -2.19 9.60
N LEU A 9 30.57 -2.18 8.56
CA LEU A 9 30.11 -2.00 7.18
C LEU A 9 29.19 -3.14 6.73
N GLN A 10 29.52 -4.39 7.05
CA GLN A 10 28.67 -5.53 6.71
C GLN A 10 27.30 -5.43 7.38
N GLN A 11 27.25 -5.00 8.64
CA GLN A 11 25.99 -4.77 9.35
C GLN A 11 25.16 -3.67 8.67
N LYS A 12 25.78 -2.57 8.22
CA LYS A 12 25.08 -1.51 7.49
C LYS A 12 24.52 -1.99 6.15
N ILE A 13 25.26 -2.84 5.44
CA ILE A 13 24.77 -3.46 4.19
C ILE A 13 23.53 -4.31 4.46
N SER A 14 23.56 -5.15 5.50
CA SER A 14 22.40 -5.97 5.88
C SER A 14 21.19 -5.11 6.23
N GLN A 15 21.37 -4.07 7.05
CA GLN A 15 20.30 -3.13 7.40
C GLN A 15 19.72 -2.41 6.17
N ALA A 16 20.58 -1.98 5.23
CA ALA A 16 20.14 -1.33 4.01
C ALA A 16 19.34 -2.27 3.10
N PHE A 17 19.78 -3.53 3.00
CA PHE A 17 19.08 -4.55 2.22
C PHE A 17 17.69 -4.85 2.79
N GLU A 18 17.59 -5.09 4.10
CA GLU A 18 16.30 -5.27 4.77
C GLU A 18 15.37 -4.09 4.54
N LYS A 19 15.91 -2.87 4.65
CA LYS A 19 15.13 -1.66 4.44
C LYS A 19 14.64 -1.51 3.00
N LEU A 20 15.44 -1.92 2.01
CA LEU A 20 15.02 -1.95 0.60
C LEU A 20 13.87 -2.93 0.38
N CYS A 21 13.92 -4.12 1.00
CA CYS A 21 12.82 -5.09 0.91
C CYS A 21 11.51 -4.51 1.48
N LEU A 22 11.57 -3.89 2.66
CA LEU A 22 10.41 -3.25 3.28
C LEU A 22 9.84 -2.11 2.41
N LEU A 23 10.70 -1.28 1.84
CA LEU A 23 10.28 -0.21 0.92
C LEU A 23 9.59 -0.76 -0.35
N GLN A 24 10.08 -1.88 -0.89
CA GLN A 24 9.45 -2.54 -2.03
C GLN A 24 8.08 -3.09 -1.67
N GLU A 25 7.94 -3.69 -0.48
CA GLU A 25 6.67 -4.22 0.01
C GLU A 25 5.62 -3.13 0.20
N VAL A 26 5.95 -2.03 0.89
CA VAL A 26 4.99 -0.93 1.08
C VAL A 26 4.59 -0.26 -0.23
N ARG A 27 5.53 -0.16 -1.20
CA ARG A 27 5.22 0.35 -2.54
C ARG A 27 4.24 -0.57 -3.27
N GLN A 28 4.46 -1.88 -3.20
CA GLN A 28 3.57 -2.87 -3.82
C GLN A 28 2.17 -2.80 -3.18
N GLN A 29 2.10 -2.71 -1.85
CA GLN A 29 0.85 -2.62 -1.11
C GLN A 29 0.04 -1.37 -1.52
N LEU A 30 0.69 -0.19 -1.55
CA LEU A 30 0.06 1.05 -2.01
C LEU A 30 -0.42 0.97 -3.46
N SER A 31 0.38 0.33 -4.33
CA SER A 31 0.04 0.21 -5.75
C SER A 31 -1.17 -0.69 -5.96
N SER A 32 -1.26 -1.80 -5.22
CA SER A 32 -2.45 -2.66 -5.24
C SER A 32 -3.66 -1.91 -4.71
N ASP A 33 -3.53 -1.29 -3.54
CA ASP A 33 -4.61 -0.56 -2.90
C ASP A 33 -5.17 0.57 -3.79
N HIS A 34 -4.30 1.31 -4.48
CA HIS A 34 -4.72 2.31 -5.46
C HIS A 34 -5.45 1.65 -6.65
N ARG A 35 -4.90 0.57 -7.22
CA ARG A 35 -5.49 -0.10 -8.38
C ARG A 35 -6.90 -0.61 -8.06
N ASP A 36 -7.07 -1.25 -6.91
CA ASP A 36 -8.33 -1.87 -6.50
C ASP A 36 -9.43 -0.79 -6.29
N LYS A 37 -9.03 0.39 -5.79
CA LYS A 37 -9.92 1.57 -5.71
C LYS A 37 -10.32 2.11 -7.09
N MET A 38 -9.37 2.17 -8.02
CA MET A 38 -9.66 2.63 -9.38
C MET A 38 -10.62 1.69 -10.09
N GLU A 39 -10.42 0.38 -9.95
CA GLU A 39 -11.33 -0.64 -10.50
C GLU A 39 -12.75 -0.47 -9.93
N THR A 40 -12.87 -0.23 -8.63
CA THR A 40 -14.18 0.00 -8.02
C THR A 40 -14.85 1.28 -8.52
N LEU A 41 -14.10 2.37 -8.68
CA LEU A 41 -14.63 3.60 -9.29
C LEU A 41 -15.09 3.38 -10.74
N ASP A 42 -14.38 2.55 -11.51
CA ASP A 42 -14.75 2.23 -12.88
C ASP A 42 -16.01 1.35 -12.93
N ILE A 43 -16.17 0.40 -12.00
CA ILE A 43 -17.41 -0.36 -11.82
C ILE A 43 -18.57 0.58 -11.49
N ASP A 44 -18.39 1.50 -10.55
CA ASP A 44 -19.43 2.46 -10.14
C ASP A 44 -19.84 3.38 -11.31
N ARG A 45 -18.88 3.86 -12.10
CA ARG A 45 -19.15 4.62 -13.34
C ARG A 45 -19.93 3.79 -14.34
N GLY A 46 -19.56 2.51 -14.49
CA GLY A 46 -20.30 1.54 -15.30
C GLY A 46 -21.76 1.43 -14.85
N CYS A 47 -21.98 1.19 -13.56
CA CYS A 47 -23.31 1.10 -12.95
C CYS A 47 -24.14 2.38 -13.14
N LEU A 48 -23.52 3.56 -12.98
CA LEU A 48 -24.18 4.86 -13.18
C LEU A 48 -24.63 5.06 -14.62
N SER A 49 -23.92 4.49 -15.60
CA SER A 49 -24.27 4.60 -17.03
C SER A 49 -25.44 3.71 -17.45
N LEU A 50 -25.84 2.74 -16.61
CA LEU A 50 -26.92 1.80 -16.93
C LEU A 50 -28.29 2.48 -16.86
N ASN A 51 -29.19 2.05 -17.75
CA ASN A 51 -30.59 2.49 -17.77
C ASN A 51 -31.52 1.32 -18.11
N LEU A 52 -32.84 1.55 -18.11
CA LEU A 52 -33.85 0.50 -18.33
C LEU A 52 -33.76 -0.20 -19.70
N LYS A 53 -33.04 0.36 -20.68
CA LYS A 53 -32.82 -0.24 -22.01
C LYS A 53 -31.49 -0.98 -22.10
N SER A 54 -30.65 -0.92 -21.07
CA SER A 54 -29.39 -1.64 -21.05
C SER A 54 -29.63 -3.16 -21.09
N PRO A 55 -28.90 -3.93 -21.91
CA PRO A 55 -29.04 -5.38 -21.94
C PRO A 55 -28.58 -5.99 -20.60
N ASN A 56 -29.05 -7.20 -20.31
CA ASN A 56 -28.66 -8.00 -19.13
C ASN A 56 -28.98 -7.39 -17.74
N ILE A 57 -29.88 -6.41 -17.65
CA ILE A 57 -30.39 -5.91 -16.37
C ILE A 57 -31.60 -6.74 -15.91
N SER A 58 -31.71 -6.96 -14.60
CA SER A 58 -32.86 -7.65 -13.98
C SER A 58 -33.22 -7.00 -12.66
N LEU A 59 -34.50 -7.04 -12.29
CA LEU A 59 -34.96 -6.56 -10.98
C LEU A 59 -34.54 -7.57 -9.89
N LYS A 60 -33.70 -7.12 -8.96
CA LYS A 60 -33.26 -7.93 -7.82
C LYS A 60 -34.19 -7.76 -6.63
N VAL A 61 -34.43 -8.84 -5.90
CA VAL A 61 -35.12 -8.81 -4.60
C VAL A 61 -34.18 -8.14 -3.58
N ASN A 62 -34.69 -7.17 -2.82
CA ASN A 62 -33.93 -6.38 -1.83
C ASN A 62 -32.67 -5.69 -2.40
N PRO A 63 -32.81 -4.76 -3.36
CA PRO A 63 -31.69 -4.14 -4.05
C PRO A 63 -30.80 -3.26 -3.16
N THR A 64 -31.26 -2.88 -1.98
CA THR A 64 -30.50 -2.10 -0.99
C THR A 64 -29.71 -2.95 0.00
N ARG A 65 -29.74 -4.28 -0.15
CA ARG A 65 -28.97 -5.18 0.73
C ARG A 65 -27.48 -5.00 0.50
N VAL A 66 -26.72 -4.92 1.58
CA VAL A 66 -25.26 -5.06 1.57
C VAL A 66 -24.92 -6.56 1.67
N PRO A 67 -24.20 -7.15 0.69
CA PRO A 67 -23.78 -8.55 0.76
C PRO A 67 -22.86 -8.83 1.95
N ASP A 68 -22.94 -10.03 2.51
CA ASP A 68 -22.03 -10.45 3.58
C ASP A 68 -20.59 -10.48 3.06
N GLY A 69 -19.64 -10.02 3.88
CA GLY A 69 -18.25 -9.86 3.49
C GLY A 69 -17.92 -8.56 2.73
N SER A 70 -18.90 -7.68 2.51
CA SER A 70 -18.63 -6.34 1.97
C SER A 70 -17.87 -5.49 2.98
N SER A 71 -16.94 -4.67 2.49
CA SER A 71 -16.28 -3.66 3.30
C SER A 71 -17.11 -2.38 3.35
N THR A 72 -17.11 -1.71 4.51
CA THR A 72 -17.69 -0.38 4.65
C THR A 72 -16.75 0.69 4.11
N LEU A 73 -17.29 1.87 3.79
CA LEU A 73 -16.49 3.03 3.37
C LEU A 73 -15.46 3.44 4.43
N GLN A 74 -15.81 3.32 5.73
CA GLN A 74 -14.87 3.61 6.81
C GLN A 74 -13.69 2.61 6.80
N GLN A 75 -13.98 1.31 6.68
CA GLN A 75 -12.92 0.29 6.60
C GLN A 75 -12.00 0.50 5.38
N TRP A 76 -12.56 0.99 4.27
CA TRP A 76 -11.80 1.39 3.09
C TRP A 76 -10.87 2.56 3.34
N ASP A 77 -11.36 3.63 3.97
CA ASP A 77 -10.53 4.78 4.34
C ASP A 77 -9.45 4.36 5.34
N ASP A 78 -9.82 3.64 6.40
CA ASP A 78 -8.89 3.14 7.42
C ASP A 78 -7.76 2.31 6.82
N PHE A 79 -8.08 1.41 5.88
CA PHE A 79 -7.07 0.60 5.18
C PHE A 79 -6.12 1.47 4.34
N SER A 80 -6.65 2.50 3.70
CA SER A 80 -5.86 3.46 2.90
C SER A 80 -4.92 4.28 3.79
N GLN A 81 -5.45 4.81 4.90
CA GLN A 81 -4.67 5.58 5.87
C GLN A 81 -3.59 4.71 6.51
N PHE A 82 -3.89 3.45 6.81
CA PHE A 82 -2.92 2.49 7.31
C PHE A 82 -1.78 2.27 6.32
N ASN A 83 -2.08 1.95 5.05
CA ASN A 83 -1.07 1.72 4.02
C ASN A 83 -0.18 2.96 3.81
N LYS A 84 -0.79 4.15 3.79
CA LYS A 84 -0.09 5.42 3.69
C LYS A 84 0.84 5.65 4.89
N SER A 85 0.31 5.54 6.10
CA SER A 85 1.08 5.77 7.34
C SER A 85 2.25 4.80 7.46
N ARG A 86 2.04 3.53 7.09
CA ARG A 86 3.08 2.51 7.03
C ARG A 86 4.17 2.91 6.03
N ALA A 87 3.80 3.32 4.82
CA ALA A 87 4.77 3.75 3.81
C ALA A 87 5.57 4.99 4.23
N GLU A 88 4.91 5.96 4.87
CA GLU A 88 5.57 7.16 5.42
C GLU A 88 6.56 6.81 6.53
N ALA A 89 6.20 5.91 7.44
CA ALA A 89 7.08 5.42 8.50
C ALA A 89 8.30 4.67 7.91
N GLU A 90 8.08 3.80 6.92
CA GLU A 90 9.17 3.10 6.25
C GLU A 90 10.11 4.07 5.52
N MET A 91 9.56 5.06 4.81
CA MET A 91 10.35 6.09 4.13
C MET A 91 11.19 6.91 5.10
N LYS A 92 10.61 7.33 6.23
CA LYS A 92 11.33 8.06 7.29
C LYS A 92 12.50 7.25 7.81
N GLY A 93 12.27 5.99 8.20
CA GLY A 93 13.35 5.12 8.67
C GLY A 93 14.43 4.87 7.60
N ALA A 94 14.09 4.93 6.32
CA ALA A 94 15.07 4.78 5.24
C ALA A 94 15.94 6.03 5.04
N VAL A 95 15.42 7.22 5.36
CA VAL A 95 16.19 8.46 5.39
C VAL A 95 17.16 8.43 6.58
N GLU A 96 16.66 8.11 7.77
CA GLU A 96 17.48 8.00 8.99
C GLU A 96 18.61 6.97 8.83
N LEU A 97 18.34 5.82 8.20
CA LEU A 97 19.36 4.82 7.92
C LEU A 97 20.44 5.34 6.96
N ARG A 98 20.05 6.07 5.91
CA ARG A 98 21.00 6.65 4.95
C ARG A 98 21.92 7.68 5.62
N GLU A 99 21.38 8.53 6.49
CA GLU A 99 22.16 9.49 7.27
C GLU A 99 23.15 8.78 8.20
N ALA A 100 22.68 7.76 8.93
CA ALA A 100 23.55 6.97 9.81
C ALA A 100 24.65 6.22 9.04
N MET A 101 24.38 5.75 7.83
CA MET A 101 25.38 5.12 6.97
C MET A 101 26.44 6.12 6.49
N ALA A 102 26.02 7.33 6.09
CA ALA A 102 26.95 8.39 5.69
C ALA A 102 27.94 8.74 6.81
N LEU A 103 27.46 8.83 8.06
CA LEU A 103 28.31 9.07 9.23
C LEU A 103 29.25 7.91 9.57
N THR A 104 28.94 6.68 9.16
CA THR A 104 29.79 5.50 9.41
C THR A 104 30.95 5.41 8.41
N ILE A 105 30.81 6.05 7.24
CA ILE A 105 31.80 6.07 6.16
C ILE A 105 32.72 7.29 6.26
N ALA A 106 32.23 8.39 6.86
CA ALA A 106 33.00 9.60 7.18
C ALA A 106 34.01 9.35 8.31
#